data_AF-A0AAV2SMY2-F1
#
_entry.id   AF-A0AAV2SMY2-F1
#
_cell.length_a   1.000
_cell.length_b   1.000
_cell.length_c   1.000
_cell.angle_alpha   90.00
_cell.angle_beta   90.00
_cell.angle_gamma   90.00
#
_symmetry.space_group_name_H-M   'P 1'
#
loop_
_entity.id
_entity.type
_entity.pdbx_description
1 polymer ?
#
loop_
_entity_poly.entity_id
_entity_poly.type
_entity_poly.pdbx_seq_one_letter_code
_entity_poly.pdbx_strand_id
1 'polypeptide(L)'
;IHHVESFVSNVNSALRNRHEQEKLRDIARRLEAYDIADSREDELEKVVRSYSELNLTQPMPGCPEHIPRQLIHHGDLKLKYAHNSKTEVHVFLFTDLLLITKLSQKKAG
;
A
#
# COMPACT_ATOMS: atom_id res chain seq x y z
N ILE A 1 13.19 -14.44 35.86
CA ILE A 1 12.21 -13.35 35.65
C ILE A 1 12.42 -12.71 34.27
N HIS A 2 13.65 -12.34 33.88
CA HIS A 2 13.96 -11.84 32.52
C HIS A 2 13.53 -12.75 31.34
N HIS A 3 13.63 -14.07 31.46
CA HIS A 3 13.23 -14.99 30.36
C HIS A 3 11.73 -14.93 30.03
N VAL A 4 10.87 -14.68 31.02
CA VAL A 4 9.42 -14.60 30.80
C VAL A 4 9.06 -13.29 30.10
N GLU A 5 9.69 -12.19 30.52
CA GLU A 5 9.52 -10.87 29.88
C GLU A 5 9.99 -10.88 28.42
N SER A 6 11.17 -11.47 28.15
CA SER A 6 11.68 -11.62 26.78
C SER A 6 10.77 -12.52 25.94
N PHE A 7 10.26 -13.61 26.51
CA PHE A 7 9.31 -14.47 25.80
C PHE A 7 8.02 -13.72 25.43
N VAL A 8 7.41 -13.02 26.39
CA VAL A 8 6.20 -12.22 26.16
C VAL A 8 6.46 -11.14 25.12
N SER A 9 7.59 -10.44 25.19
CA SER A 9 7.97 -9.42 24.21
C SER A 9 8.11 -10.00 22.79
N ASN A 10 8.75 -11.16 22.66
CA ASN A 10 8.93 -11.84 21.38
C ASN A 10 7.57 -12.30 20.81
N VAL A 11 6.71 -12.88 21.64
CA VAL A 11 5.36 -13.30 21.22
C VAL A 11 4.53 -12.09 20.78
N ASN A 12 4.55 -11.01 21.55
CA ASN A 12 3.82 -9.78 21.21
C ASN A 12 4.33 -9.18 19.89
N SER A 13 5.65 -9.17 19.68
CA SER A 13 6.25 -8.70 18.43
C SER A 13 5.83 -9.56 17.25
N ALA A 14 5.85 -10.89 17.39
CA ALA A 14 5.44 -11.81 16.34
C ALA A 14 3.95 -11.66 15.98
N LEU A 15 3.08 -11.55 16.98
CA LEU A 15 1.63 -11.33 16.78
C LEU A 15 1.37 -9.99 16.08
N ARG A 16 2.04 -8.92 16.53
CA ARG A 16 1.94 -7.60 15.90
C ARG A 16 2.39 -7.66 14.44
N ASN A 17 3.53 -8.27 14.15
CA ASN A 17 4.04 -8.41 12.78
C ASN A 17 3.06 -9.15 11.87
N ARG A 18 2.46 -10.24 12.37
CA ARG A 18 1.44 -10.99 11.63
C ARG A 18 0.21 -10.14 11.33
N HIS A 19 -0.27 -9.40 12.33
CA HIS A 19 -1.43 -8.52 12.18
C HIS A 19 -1.18 -7.42 11.13
N GLU A 20 0.00 -6.78 11.17
CA GLU A 20 0.37 -5.78 10.16
C GLU A 20 0.44 -6.38 8.75
N GLN A 21 1.03 -7.59 8.59
CA GLN A 21 1.06 -8.26 7.29
C GLN A 21 -0.34 -8.62 6.76
N GLU A 22 -1.24 -9.09 7.62
CA GLU A 22 -2.63 -9.39 7.25
C GLU A 22 -3.35 -8.11 6.79
N LYS A 23 -3.16 -7.00 7.50
CA LYS A 23 -3.69 -5.68 7.13
C LYS A 23 -3.17 -5.20 5.77
N LEU A 24 -1.87 -5.34 5.50
CA LEU A 24 -1.28 -5.03 4.20
C LEU A 24 -1.86 -5.88 3.07
N ARG A 25 -2.07 -7.19 3.32
CA ARG A 25 -2.72 -8.09 2.35
C ARG A 25 -4.16 -7.71 2.06
N ASP A 26 -4.91 -7.29 3.08
CA ASP A 26 -6.31 -6.84 2.91
C ASP A 26 -6.38 -5.57 2.07
N ILE A 27 -5.45 -4.62 2.28
CA ILE A 27 -5.35 -3.42 1.45
C ILE A 27 -4.97 -3.80 0.02
N ALA A 28 -3.92 -4.59 -0.17
CA ALA A 28 -3.45 -5.00 -1.51
C ALA A 28 -4.55 -5.69 -2.33
N ARG A 29 -5.38 -6.53 -1.70
CA ARG A 29 -6.52 -7.20 -2.35
C ARG A 29 -7.60 -6.25 -2.88
N ARG A 30 -7.70 -5.04 -2.31
CA ARG A 30 -8.68 -4.02 -2.72
C ARG A 30 -8.13 -3.12 -3.83
N LEU A 31 -6.81 -3.10 -4.03
CA LEU A 31 -6.17 -2.32 -5.07
C LEU A 31 -6.40 -2.96 -6.44
N GLU A 32 -6.58 -2.12 -7.43
CA GLU A 32 -6.58 -2.52 -8.83
C GLU A 32 -5.21 -2.22 -9.43
N ALA A 33 -4.90 -2.87 -10.56
CA ALA A 33 -3.66 -2.60 -11.29
C ALA A 33 -3.58 -1.11 -11.66
N TYR A 34 -2.37 -0.60 -11.79
CA TYR A 34 -2.15 0.77 -12.21
C TYR A 34 -2.75 1.01 -13.59
N ASP A 35 -3.67 1.99 -13.65
CA ASP A 35 -4.30 2.47 -14.87
C ASP A 35 -3.49 3.64 -15.42
N ILE A 36 -2.82 3.41 -16.55
CA ILE A 36 -1.94 4.39 -17.19
C ILE A 36 -2.81 5.47 -17.80
N ALA A 37 -2.83 6.65 -17.18
CA ALA A 37 -3.46 7.80 -17.77
C ALA A 37 -2.63 8.24 -18.99
N ASP A 38 -3.27 8.22 -20.17
CA ASP A 38 -2.81 8.87 -21.40
C ASP A 38 -1.65 8.23 -22.20
N SER A 39 -1.49 6.89 -22.20
CA SER A 39 -0.65 6.25 -23.23
C SER A 39 -1.40 6.15 -24.56
N ARG A 40 -0.93 6.87 -25.59
CA ARG A 40 -1.45 6.79 -26.97
C ARG A 40 -0.93 5.58 -27.76
N GLU A 41 -0.06 4.77 -27.16
CA GLU A 41 0.68 3.68 -27.82
C GLU A 41 0.58 2.39 -27.00
N ASP A 42 -0.07 1.38 -27.58
CA ASP A 42 -0.40 0.10 -26.91
C ASP A 42 0.83 -0.67 -26.44
N GLU A 43 1.94 -0.61 -27.19
CA GLU A 43 3.19 -1.28 -26.82
C GLU A 43 3.84 -0.63 -25.59
N LEU A 44 3.77 0.70 -25.47
CA LEU A 44 4.22 1.42 -24.29
C LEU A 44 3.36 1.06 -23.08
N GLU A 45 2.04 0.94 -23.26
CA GLU A 45 1.13 0.53 -22.20
C GLU A 45 1.48 -0.86 -21.64
N LYS A 46 1.74 -1.84 -22.52
CA LYS A 46 2.14 -3.20 -22.12
C LYS A 46 3.44 -3.20 -21.32
N VAL A 47 4.45 -2.47 -21.79
CA VAL A 47 5.74 -2.35 -21.10
C VAL A 47 5.54 -1.71 -19.74
N VAL A 48 4.91 -0.55 -19.65
CA VAL A 48 4.71 0.15 -18.37
C VAL A 48 3.91 -0.70 -17.39
N ARG A 49 2.85 -1.38 -17.85
CA ARG A 49 2.04 -2.27 -17.01
C ARG A 49 2.89 -3.38 -16.39
N SER A 50 3.83 -3.97 -17.14
CA SER A 50 4.72 -5.02 -16.63
C SER A 50 5.66 -4.56 -15.50
N TYR A 51 5.95 -3.26 -15.40
CA TYR A 51 6.75 -2.67 -14.33
C TYR A 51 5.91 -1.98 -13.24
N SER A 52 4.58 -2.01 -13.36
CA SER A 52 3.65 -1.28 -12.46
C SER A 52 2.99 -2.18 -11.42
N GLU A 53 3.61 -3.33 -11.10
CA GLU A 53 3.13 -4.22 -10.04
C GLU A 53 3.56 -3.72 -8.66
N LEU A 54 2.58 -3.40 -7.82
CA LEU A 54 2.82 -3.00 -6.44
C LEU A 54 2.58 -4.17 -5.49
N ASN A 55 3.63 -4.58 -4.77
CA ASN A 55 3.51 -5.57 -3.70
C ASN A 55 3.72 -4.92 -2.32
N LEU A 56 2.60 -4.70 -1.61
CA LEU A 56 2.65 -4.10 -0.27
C LEU A 56 3.30 -5.00 0.80
N THR A 57 3.48 -6.30 0.55
CA THR A 57 4.10 -7.22 1.51
C THR A 57 5.58 -7.48 1.25
N GLN A 58 6.16 -6.89 0.19
CA GLN A 58 7.61 -6.94 -0.02
C GLN A 58 8.36 -6.09 1.01
N PRO A 59 9.62 -6.44 1.32
CA PRO A 59 10.48 -5.63 2.20
C PRO A 59 10.55 -4.17 1.76
N MET A 60 10.63 -3.26 2.73
CA MET A 60 10.74 -1.83 2.44
C MET A 60 12.14 -1.53 1.86
N PRO A 61 12.26 -0.82 0.72
CA PRO A 61 13.55 -0.48 0.14
C PRO A 61 14.44 0.26 1.15
N GLY A 62 15.69 -0.20 1.29
CA GLY A 62 16.66 0.41 2.20
C GLY A 62 16.44 0.12 3.69
N CYS A 63 15.46 -0.71 4.07
CA CYS A 63 15.24 -1.16 5.43
C CYS A 63 15.60 -2.64 5.61
N PRO A 64 16.02 -3.07 6.82
CA PRO A 64 16.14 -4.48 7.13
C PRO A 64 14.83 -5.25 6.95
N GLU A 65 14.89 -6.49 6.45
CA GLU A 65 13.70 -7.32 6.15
C GLU A 65 12.81 -7.61 7.36
N HIS A 66 13.39 -7.59 8.57
CA HIS A 66 12.65 -7.83 9.81
C HIS A 66 11.80 -6.63 10.25
N ILE A 67 11.99 -5.44 9.64
CA ILE A 67 11.18 -4.27 9.94
C ILE A 67 9.96 -4.30 9.01
N PRO A 68 8.75 -4.52 9.54
CA PRO A 68 7.56 -4.57 8.72
C PRO A 68 7.15 -3.17 8.24
N ARG A 69 6.59 -3.11 7.03
CA ARG A 69 5.80 -1.95 6.60
C ARG A 69 4.57 -1.82 7.50
N GLN A 70 4.25 -0.60 7.95
CA GLN A 70 3.07 -0.35 8.78
C GLN A 70 2.22 0.75 8.16
N LEU A 71 0.89 0.57 8.22
CA LEU A 71 -0.05 1.63 7.85
C LEU A 71 -0.20 2.62 9.01
N ILE A 72 0.23 3.87 8.77
CA ILE A 72 0.13 4.96 9.74
C ILE A 72 -1.27 5.58 9.68
N HIS A 73 -1.75 5.90 8.47
CA HIS A 73 -3.05 6.52 8.28
C HIS A 73 -3.62 6.24 6.89
N HIS A 74 -4.94 6.38 6.73
CA HIS A 74 -5.58 6.35 5.42
C HIS A 74 -6.91 7.11 5.42
N GLY A 75 -7.35 7.57 4.26
CA GLY A 75 -8.61 8.29 4.13
C GLY A 75 -8.89 8.85 2.74
N ASP A 76 -10.13 9.27 2.54
CA ASP A 76 -10.58 9.91 1.30
C ASP A 76 -10.18 11.39 1.29
N LEU A 77 -9.53 11.83 0.21
CA LEU A 77 -9.03 13.18 0.01
C LEU A 77 -9.39 13.69 -1.39
N LYS A 78 -9.24 15.02 -1.59
CA LYS A 78 -9.35 15.66 -2.91
C LYS A 78 -7.97 16.11 -3.37
N LEU A 79 -7.46 15.47 -4.41
CA LEU A 79 -6.16 15.80 -5.00
C LEU A 79 -6.32 16.86 -6.09
N LYS A 80 -5.56 17.95 -6.00
CA LYS A 80 -5.53 19.03 -6.99
C LYS A 80 -4.35 18.83 -7.93
N TYR A 81 -4.60 18.55 -9.21
CA TYR A 81 -3.55 18.32 -10.22
C TYR A 81 -3.22 19.59 -11.01
N ALA A 82 -4.23 20.30 -11.52
CA ALA A 82 -4.08 21.55 -12.27
C ALA A 82 -4.87 22.70 -11.63
N HIS A 83 -4.83 23.89 -12.22
CA HIS A 83 -5.38 25.11 -11.60
C HIS A 83 -6.83 24.95 -11.12
N ASN A 84 -7.65 24.13 -11.80
CA ASN A 84 -9.06 23.88 -11.47
C ASN A 84 -9.51 22.40 -11.44
N SER A 85 -8.63 21.41 -11.62
CA SER A 85 -9.04 20.00 -11.56
C SER A 85 -8.83 19.43 -10.14
N LYS A 86 -9.89 18.84 -9.58
CA LYS A 86 -9.84 18.08 -8.32
C LYS A 86 -10.33 16.67 -8.60
N THR A 87 -9.60 15.67 -8.12
CA THR A 87 -9.97 14.26 -8.23
C THR A 87 -10.12 13.68 -6.84
N GLU A 88 -11.20 12.92 -6.64
CA GLU A 88 -11.40 12.18 -5.38
C GLU A 88 -10.47 10.97 -5.37
N VAL A 89 -9.68 10.85 -4.30
CA VAL A 89 -8.70 9.78 -4.11
C VAL A 89 -8.83 9.19 -2.72
N HIS A 90 -8.44 7.93 -2.57
CA HIS A 90 -8.15 7.34 -1.26
C HIS A 90 -6.63 7.30 -1.09
N VAL A 91 -6.13 7.74 0.06
CA VAL A 91 -4.70 7.83 0.33
C VAL A 91 -4.34 6.91 1.49
N PHE A 92 -3.23 6.20 1.36
CA PHE A 92 -2.63 5.40 2.42
C PHE A 92 -1.22 5.93 2.71
N LEU A 93 -0.97 6.28 3.97
CA LEU A 93 0.35 6.64 4.46
C LEU A 93 0.93 5.43 5.21
N PHE A 94 2.02 4.89 4.67
CA PHE A 94 2.82 3.86 5.33
C PHE A 94 4.12 4.46 5.84
N THR A 95 4.91 3.64 6.54
CA THR A 95 6.22 4.00 7.08
C THR A 95 7.26 4.38 6.02
N ASP A 96 7.14 3.85 4.80
CA ASP A 96 8.11 4.02 3.71
C ASP A 96 7.49 4.53 2.40
N LEU A 97 6.17 4.61 2.30
CA LEU A 97 5.49 5.01 1.06
C LEU A 97 4.17 5.76 1.31
N LEU A 98 3.84 6.65 0.39
CA LEU A 98 2.54 7.30 0.28
C LEU A 98 1.85 6.76 -0.98
N LEU A 99 0.76 6.01 -0.81
CA LEU A 99 -0.01 5.45 -1.91
C LEU A 99 -1.28 6.27 -2.13
N ILE A 100 -1.49 6.71 -3.36
CA ILE A 100 -2.68 7.47 -3.77
C ILE A 100 -3.43 6.64 -4.81
N THR A 101 -4.70 6.36 -4.55
CA THR A 101 -5.55 5.56 -5.45
C THR A 101 -6.74 6.38 -5.91
N LYS A 102 -7.17 6.21 -7.16
CA LYS A 102 -8.47 6.72 -7.60
C LYS A 102 -9.58 6.04 -6.77
N LEU A 103 -10.58 6.80 -6.35
CA LEU A 103 -11.79 6.20 -5.76
C LEU A 103 -12.57 5.49 -6.86
N SER A 104 -12.51 4.16 -6.89
CA SER A 104 -13.33 3.33 -7.79
C SER A 104 -14.57 2.85 -7.05
N GLN A 105 -15.76 3.20 -7.54
CA GLN A 105 -16.99 2.57 -7.08
C GLN A 105 -17.09 1.20 -7.71
N LYS A 106 -16.54 0.17 -7.07
CA LYS A 106 -16.93 -1.20 -7.42
C LYS A 106 -18.42 -1.35 -7.19
N LYS A 107 -19.21 -1.43 -8.26
CA LYS A 107 -20.55 -2.04 -8.19
C LYS A 107 -20.31 -3.46 -7.69
N ALA A 108 -20.84 -3.78 -6.51
CA ALA A 108 -20.96 -5.16 -6.08
C ALA A 108 -21.77 -5.88 -7.17
N GLY A 109 -21.09 -6.70 -7.96
CA GLY A 109 -21.69 -7.63 -8.91
C GLY A 109 -21.93 -8.97 -8.25
#